data_AF-A0A9Q0AYF1-F1
#
_entry.id   AF-A0A9Q0AYF1-F1
#
_cell.length_a   1.000
_cell.length_b   1.000
_cell.length_c   1.000
_cell.angle_alpha   90.00
_cell.angle_beta   90.00
_cell.angle_gamma   90.00
#
_symmetry.space_group_name_H-M   'P 1'
#
loop_
_entity.id
_entity.type
_entity.pdbx_description
1 polymer ?
#
loop_
_entity_poly.entity_id
_entity_poly.type
_entity_poly.pdbx_seq_one_letter_code
_entity_poly.pdbx_strand_id
1 'polypeptide(L)'
;MDSPAAANVFGTLGAVLWSLQLLPQIWKNWRRHETQSLSSTFFLSWAVAGVPLGVYNIADDFNIALQIQPKILIFLSLWTWFQCKYYGDKWSTRKIVASVIGIAIVLAGAEVGLVYALKLARERGHTWPSILMAIVAALLLAGGVLRHYLQMLKTRSDAGLSLKFATLDLSGDVASLLSVIFQKTLKIYGIVIYGSELAIWVGLIGLAIHYRRVSNGDFNKGPEVDAVVLGRGETRAGGRNEENQIV
;
A
#
# COMPACT_ATOMS: atom_id res chain seq x y z
N MET A 1 25.08 19.66 0.70
CA MET A 1 24.25 20.85 1.00
C MET A 1 23.79 20.66 2.41
N ASP A 2 24.54 21.18 3.37
CA ASP A 2 24.46 20.66 4.73
C ASP A 2 23.58 21.60 5.54
N SER A 3 22.35 21.17 5.79
CA SER A 3 21.37 21.95 6.56
C SER A 3 20.66 21.02 7.54
N PRO A 4 21.12 20.96 8.81
CA PRO A 4 20.47 20.16 9.85
C PRO A 4 18.99 20.52 10.03
N ALA A 5 18.65 21.79 9.86
CA ALA A 5 17.27 22.26 9.89
C ALA A 5 16.45 21.65 8.75
N ALA A 6 16.95 21.68 7.51
CA ALA A 6 16.27 21.08 6.37
C ALA A 6 16.14 19.56 6.53
N ALA A 7 17.19 18.87 6.99
CA ALA A 7 17.14 17.43 7.25
C ALA A 7 16.03 17.06 8.25
N ASN A 8 15.93 17.79 9.37
CA ASN A 8 14.89 17.55 10.37
C ASN A 8 13.49 17.86 9.85
N VAL A 9 13.32 18.96 9.11
CA VAL A 9 12.01 19.34 8.52
C VAL A 9 11.55 18.27 7.53
N PHE A 10 12.40 17.87 6.59
CA PHE A 10 12.06 16.86 5.60
C PHE A 10 11.83 15.48 6.22
N GLY A 11 12.62 15.11 7.24
CA GLY A 11 12.45 13.83 7.93
C GLY A 11 11.15 13.78 8.74
N THR A 12 10.79 14.89 9.39
CA THR A 12 9.52 15.01 10.10
C THR A 12 8.34 15.00 9.13
N LEU A 13 8.45 15.72 8.01
CA LEU A 13 7.44 15.72 6.96
C LEU A 13 7.21 14.31 6.41
N GLY A 14 8.28 13.56 6.12
CA GLY A 14 8.19 12.16 5.71
C GLY A 14 7.44 11.30 6.72
N ALA A 15 7.79 11.40 8.01
CA ALA A 15 7.11 10.68 9.08
C ALA A 15 5.61 11.04 9.19
N VAL A 16 5.25 12.33 9.02
CA VAL A 16 3.85 12.79 9.02
C VAL A 16 3.09 12.24 7.82
N LEU A 17 3.66 12.30 6.61
CA LEU A 17 3.05 11.75 5.41
C LEU A 17 2.79 10.26 5.57
N TRP A 18 3.78 9.49 6.03
CA TRP A 18 3.60 8.07 6.30
C TRP A 18 2.57 7.77 7.39
N SER A 19 2.49 8.63 8.41
CA SER A 19 1.46 8.49 9.46
C SER A 19 0.03 8.69 8.94
N LEU A 20 -0.14 9.37 7.79
CA LEU A 20 -1.45 9.68 7.20
C LEU A 20 -1.75 8.84 5.95
N GLN A 21 -0.77 8.09 5.43
CA GLN A 21 -0.83 7.46 4.10
C GLN A 21 -2.02 6.52 3.91
N LEU A 22 -2.40 5.76 4.94
CA LEU A 22 -3.47 4.78 4.83
C LEU A 22 -4.88 5.40 4.93
N LEU A 23 -5.03 6.64 5.40
CA LEU A 23 -6.34 7.28 5.59
C LEU A 23 -7.17 7.37 4.29
N PRO A 24 -6.62 7.75 3.12
CA PRO A 24 -7.36 7.75 1.87
C PRO A 24 -7.86 6.35 1.45
N GLN A 25 -7.12 5.28 1.77
CA GLN A 25 -7.56 3.91 1.51
C GLN A 25 -8.68 3.51 2.47
N ILE A 26 -8.53 3.82 3.76
CA ILE A 26 -9.54 3.55 4.79
C ILE A 26 -10.87 4.22 4.44
N TRP A 27 -10.80 5.48 4.01
CA TRP A 27 -11.97 6.24 3.58
C TRP A 27 -12.59 5.67 2.30
N LYS A 28 -11.77 5.27 1.31
CA LYS A 28 -12.26 4.62 0.08
C LYS A 28 -13.00 3.33 0.39
N ASN A 29 -12.46 2.49 1.28
CA ASN A 29 -13.07 1.23 1.71
C ASN A 29 -14.41 1.48 2.42
N TRP A 30 -14.44 2.45 3.35
CA TRP A 30 -15.68 2.82 4.05
C TRP A 30 -16.75 3.33 3.08
N ARG A 31 -16.40 4.21 2.13
CA ARG A 31 -17.36 4.78 1.18
C ARG A 31 -17.93 3.75 0.18
N ARG A 32 -17.14 2.73 -0.20
CA ARG A 32 -17.56 1.71 -1.17
C ARG A 32 -18.19 0.47 -0.53
N HIS A 33 -17.93 0.21 0.75
CA HIS A 33 -18.30 -1.02 1.44
C HIS A 33 -17.88 -2.31 0.69
N GLU A 34 -16.82 -2.21 -0.11
CA GLU A 34 -16.32 -3.29 -0.98
C GLU A 34 -14.79 -3.26 -1.02
N THR A 35 -14.18 -4.43 -0.84
CA THR A 35 -12.72 -4.62 -0.80
C THR A 35 -12.26 -5.91 -1.46
N GLN A 36 -13.09 -6.54 -2.31
CA GLN A 36 -12.81 -7.89 -2.85
C GLN A 36 -11.50 -7.96 -3.66
N SER A 37 -11.16 -6.89 -4.36
CA SER A 37 -9.95 -6.81 -5.17
C SER A 37 -8.71 -6.33 -4.41
N LEU A 38 -8.83 -5.97 -3.11
CA LEU A 38 -7.75 -5.41 -2.31
C LEU A 38 -7.02 -6.49 -1.51
N SER A 39 -5.68 -6.45 -1.49
CA SER A 39 -4.88 -7.45 -0.79
C SER A 39 -4.97 -7.26 0.73
N SER A 40 -5.71 -8.12 1.44
CA SER A 40 -5.71 -8.07 2.91
C SER A 40 -4.34 -8.42 3.51
N THR A 41 -3.61 -9.33 2.87
CA THR A 41 -2.26 -9.74 3.29
C THR A 41 -1.23 -8.61 3.21
N PHE A 42 -1.42 -7.65 2.31
CA PHE A 42 -0.58 -6.45 2.22
C PHE A 42 -0.58 -5.68 3.55
N PHE A 43 -1.77 -5.31 4.05
CA PHE A 43 -1.89 -4.55 5.29
C PHE A 43 -1.47 -5.37 6.52
N LEU A 44 -1.72 -6.67 6.52
CA LEU A 44 -1.23 -7.50 7.63
C LEU A 44 0.30 -7.55 7.65
N SER A 45 0.96 -7.66 6.48
CA SER A 45 2.41 -7.59 6.36
C SER A 45 2.96 -6.28 6.93
N TRP A 46 2.30 -5.16 6.63
CA TRP A 46 2.67 -3.85 7.13
C TRP A 46 2.47 -3.67 8.63
N ALA A 47 1.39 -4.23 9.19
CA ALA A 47 1.21 -4.28 10.64
C ALA A 47 2.34 -5.07 11.32
N VAL A 48 2.76 -6.19 10.74
CA VAL A 48 3.91 -6.95 11.26
C VAL A 48 5.21 -6.18 11.07
N ALA A 49 5.41 -5.51 9.93
CA ALA A 49 6.61 -4.71 9.63
C ALA A 49 6.80 -3.52 10.58
N GLY A 50 5.70 -2.96 11.09
CA GLY A 50 5.75 -1.87 12.05
C GLY A 50 6.46 -2.23 13.35
N VAL A 51 6.48 -3.51 13.75
CA VAL A 51 7.18 -3.97 14.97
C VAL A 51 8.70 -3.82 14.84
N PRO A 52 9.41 -4.48 13.89
CA PRO A 52 10.85 -4.31 13.74
C PRO A 52 11.21 -2.85 13.39
N LEU A 53 10.37 -2.12 12.67
CA LEU A 53 10.58 -0.70 12.41
C LEU A 53 10.51 0.16 13.68
N GLY A 54 9.51 -0.07 14.53
CA GLY A 54 9.35 0.60 15.83
C GLY A 54 10.50 0.26 16.78
N VAL A 55 10.84 -1.02 16.88
CA VAL A 55 11.98 -1.51 17.66
C VAL A 55 13.28 -0.83 17.22
N TYR A 56 13.56 -0.81 15.91
CA TYR A 56 14.73 -0.13 15.35
C TYR A 56 14.75 1.35 15.73
N ASN A 57 13.63 2.06 15.52
CA ASN A 57 13.55 3.50 15.76
C ASN A 57 13.72 3.87 17.25
N ILE A 58 13.20 3.04 18.16
CA ILE A 58 13.30 3.25 19.61
C ILE A 58 14.68 2.85 20.15
N ALA A 59 15.24 1.71 19.71
CA ALA A 59 16.53 1.22 20.20
C ALA A 59 17.70 2.11 19.77
N ASP A 60 17.62 2.68 18.57
CA ASP A 60 18.65 3.57 18.03
C ASP A 60 18.43 5.07 18.40
N ASP A 61 17.37 5.37 19.15
CA ASP A 61 17.03 6.71 19.65
C ASP A 61 16.84 7.75 18.52
N PHE A 62 16.10 7.37 17.49
CA PHE A 62 15.70 8.29 16.44
C PHE A 62 14.71 9.35 16.96
N ASN A 63 14.46 10.40 16.17
CA ASN A 63 13.54 11.46 16.57
C ASN A 63 12.14 10.90 16.94
N ILE A 64 11.44 11.61 17.83
CA ILE A 64 10.15 11.17 18.38
C ILE A 64 9.10 10.90 17.29
N ALA A 65 9.14 11.65 16.17
CA ALA A 65 8.21 11.44 15.06
C ALA A 65 8.42 10.06 14.42
N LEU A 66 9.67 9.64 14.19
CA LEU A 66 10.02 8.30 13.70
C LEU A 66 9.76 7.20 14.72
N GLN A 67 9.79 7.48 16.03
CA GLN A 67 9.42 6.47 17.04
C GLN A 67 7.90 6.25 17.13
N ILE A 68 7.09 7.27 16.84
CA ILE A 68 5.63 7.21 16.88
C ILE A 68 5.05 6.67 15.57
N GLN A 69 5.63 7.04 14.42
CA GLN A 69 5.11 6.67 13.10
C GLN A 69 4.86 5.15 12.93
N PRO A 70 5.73 4.22 13.36
CA PRO A 70 5.49 2.78 13.21
C PRO A 70 4.27 2.31 14.00
N LYS A 71 3.97 2.92 15.15
CA LYS A 71 2.78 2.61 15.94
C LYS A 71 1.50 3.02 15.20
N ILE A 72 1.54 4.17 14.55
CA ILE A 72 0.46 4.65 13.68
C ILE A 72 0.30 3.72 12.47
N LEU A 73 1.41 3.30 11.85
CA LEU A 73 1.41 2.34 10.74
C LEU A 73 0.75 1.02 11.14
N ILE A 74 1.12 0.43 12.30
CA ILE A 74 0.51 -0.80 12.83
C ILE A 74 -1.00 -0.61 12.96
N PHE A 75 -1.42 0.46 13.64
CA PHE A 75 -2.83 0.74 13.89
C PHE A 75 -3.64 0.88 12.59
N LEU A 76 -3.20 1.76 11.68
CA LEU A 76 -3.90 2.01 10.42
C LEU A 76 -3.90 0.77 9.50
N SER A 77 -2.84 -0.04 9.55
CA SER A 77 -2.75 -1.29 8.80
C SER A 77 -3.73 -2.33 9.33
N LEU A 78 -3.81 -2.52 10.65
CA LEU A 78 -4.80 -3.41 11.27
C LEU A 78 -6.24 -2.92 11.03
N TRP A 79 -6.46 -1.61 11.04
CA TRP A 79 -7.77 -1.02 10.72
C TRP A 79 -8.18 -1.29 9.28
N THR A 80 -7.25 -1.11 8.33
CA THR A 80 -7.51 -1.39 6.91
C THR A 80 -7.72 -2.88 6.69
N TRP A 81 -6.95 -3.74 7.37
CA TRP A 81 -7.15 -5.19 7.36
C TRP A 81 -8.52 -5.59 7.89
N PHE A 82 -8.98 -4.97 8.99
CA PHE A 82 -10.34 -5.14 9.52
C PHE A 82 -11.38 -4.82 8.46
N GLN A 83 -11.26 -3.69 7.75
CA GLN A 83 -12.18 -3.33 6.67
C GLN A 83 -12.18 -4.38 5.55
N CYS A 84 -11.02 -4.94 5.19
CA CYS A 84 -10.95 -6.02 4.21
C CYS A 84 -11.69 -7.27 4.66
N LYS A 85 -11.57 -7.67 5.93
CA LYS A 85 -12.26 -8.84 6.50
C LYS A 85 -13.76 -8.62 6.67
N TYR A 86 -14.16 -7.39 7.01
CA TYR A 86 -15.56 -7.04 7.20
C TYR A 86 -16.30 -6.87 5.87
N TYR A 87 -15.78 -6.05 4.96
CA TYR A 87 -16.44 -5.75 3.69
C TYR A 87 -16.21 -6.81 2.62
N GLY A 88 -15.02 -7.41 2.56
CA GLY A 88 -14.65 -8.42 1.57
C GLY A 88 -15.08 -9.82 1.99
N ASP A 89 -14.46 -10.34 3.05
CA ASP A 89 -14.64 -11.74 3.48
C ASP A 89 -15.93 -11.96 4.29
N LYS A 90 -16.68 -10.89 4.59
CA LYS A 90 -17.93 -10.90 5.37
C LYS A 90 -17.81 -11.58 6.74
N TRP A 91 -16.66 -11.42 7.40
CA TRP A 91 -16.46 -11.95 8.75
C TRP A 91 -17.36 -11.22 9.77
N SER A 92 -17.84 -11.95 10.77
CA SER A 92 -18.60 -11.35 11.87
C SER A 92 -17.72 -10.43 12.72
N THR A 93 -18.29 -9.32 13.19
CA THR A 93 -17.56 -8.30 13.98
C THR A 93 -16.85 -8.90 15.19
N ARG A 94 -17.46 -9.89 15.88
CA ARG A 94 -16.86 -10.57 17.03
C ARG A 94 -15.57 -11.30 16.65
N LYS A 95 -15.57 -12.04 15.54
CA LYS A 95 -14.39 -12.75 15.05
C LYS A 95 -13.28 -11.77 14.71
N ILE A 96 -13.61 -10.63 14.10
CA ILE A 96 -12.59 -9.67 13.71
C ILE A 96 -12.01 -8.95 14.93
N VAL A 97 -12.85 -8.52 15.88
CA VAL A 97 -12.40 -7.89 17.12
C VAL A 97 -11.47 -8.82 17.90
N ALA A 98 -11.87 -10.10 18.08
CA ALA A 98 -11.01 -11.09 18.72
C ALA A 98 -9.67 -11.27 17.99
N SER A 99 -9.69 -11.30 16.65
CA SER A 99 -8.48 -11.44 15.84
C SER A 99 -7.56 -10.22 15.97
N VAL A 100 -8.10 -9.00 15.89
CA VAL A 100 -7.33 -7.76 16.00
C VAL A 100 -6.72 -7.63 17.39
N ILE A 101 -7.48 -7.94 18.45
CA ILE A 101 -6.96 -7.93 19.82
C ILE A 101 -5.83 -8.95 19.98
N GLY A 102 -6.03 -10.18 19.50
CA GLY A 102 -5.00 -11.23 19.56
C GLY A 102 -3.72 -10.83 18.83
N ILE A 103 -3.84 -10.28 17.61
CA ILE A 103 -2.71 -9.77 16.85
C ILE A 103 -2.03 -8.60 17.58
N ALA A 104 -2.80 -7.64 18.09
CA ALA A 104 -2.27 -6.47 18.78
C ALA A 104 -1.47 -6.87 20.04
N ILE A 105 -1.95 -7.83 20.83
CA ILE A 105 -1.23 -8.35 22.00
C ILE A 105 0.10 -8.98 21.59
N VAL A 106 0.11 -9.80 20.54
CA VAL A 106 1.32 -10.45 20.04
C VAL A 106 2.33 -9.42 19.52
N LEU A 107 1.87 -8.45 18.72
CA LEU A 107 2.73 -7.41 18.15
C LEU A 107 3.29 -6.50 19.25
N ALA A 108 2.47 -6.09 20.23
CA ALA A 108 2.91 -5.25 21.35
C ALA A 108 3.89 -5.99 22.27
N GLY A 109 3.61 -7.26 22.59
CA GLY A 109 4.52 -8.10 23.38
C GLY A 109 5.87 -8.30 22.67
N ALA A 110 5.85 -8.54 21.37
CA ALA A 110 7.05 -8.65 20.55
C ALA A 110 7.84 -7.34 20.49
N GLU A 111 7.17 -6.20 20.25
CA GLU A 111 7.82 -4.87 20.23
C GLU A 111 8.50 -4.58 21.58
N VAL A 112 7.78 -4.73 22.68
CA VAL A 112 8.31 -4.47 24.02
C VAL A 112 9.51 -5.37 24.32
N GLY A 113 9.36 -6.69 24.11
CA GLY A 113 10.44 -7.65 24.37
C GLY A 113 11.70 -7.37 23.54
N LEU A 114 11.52 -7.08 22.25
CA LEU A 114 12.62 -6.76 21.34
C LEU A 114 13.28 -5.42 21.68
N VAL A 115 12.52 -4.39 22.06
CA VAL A 115 13.09 -3.09 22.48
C VAL A 115 14.02 -3.28 23.68
N TYR A 116 13.60 -4.01 24.72
CA TYR A 116 14.47 -4.27 25.87
C TYR A 116 15.70 -5.10 25.49
N ALA A 117 15.52 -6.14 24.67
CA ALA A 117 16.63 -6.98 24.22
C ALA A 117 17.67 -6.19 23.40
N LEU A 118 17.21 -5.32 22.50
CA LEU A 118 18.11 -4.53 21.65
C LEU A 118 18.79 -3.40 22.43
N LYS A 119 18.10 -2.76 23.38
CA LYS A 119 18.74 -1.79 24.28
C LYS A 119 19.88 -2.44 25.08
N LEU A 120 19.64 -3.63 25.64
CA LEU A 120 20.69 -4.39 26.34
C LEU A 120 21.83 -4.81 25.40
N ALA A 121 21.53 -5.24 24.17
CA ALA A 121 22.57 -5.58 23.19
C ALA A 121 23.44 -4.36 22.84
N ARG A 122 22.82 -3.17 22.75
CA ARG A 122 23.50 -1.91 22.46
C ARG A 122 24.39 -1.45 23.61
N GLU A 123 23.92 -1.59 24.86
CA GLU A 123 24.74 -1.37 26.07
C GLU A 123 25.98 -2.27 26.09
N ARG A 124 25.88 -3.47 25.52
CA ARG A 124 27.00 -4.41 25.34
C ARG A 124 27.85 -4.15 24.08
N GLY A 125 27.58 -3.07 23.35
CA GLY A 125 28.34 -2.66 22.15
C GLY A 125 27.94 -3.36 20.86
N HIS A 126 26.84 -4.13 20.83
CA HIS A 126 26.37 -4.81 19.62
C HIS A 126 25.31 -3.96 18.88
N THR A 127 25.62 -3.53 17.66
CA THR A 127 24.74 -2.72 16.81
C THR A 127 24.05 -3.51 15.70
N TRP A 128 24.56 -4.70 15.37
CA TRP A 128 23.98 -5.56 14.32
C TRP A 128 22.51 -5.94 14.54
N PRO A 129 21.98 -6.11 15.78
CA PRO A 129 20.56 -6.45 15.96
C PRO A 129 19.62 -5.34 15.48
N SER A 130 19.99 -4.07 15.70
CA SER A 130 19.22 -2.92 15.17
C SER A 130 19.20 -2.93 13.65
N ILE A 131 20.33 -3.20 13.01
CA ILE A 131 20.44 -3.29 11.55
C ILE A 131 19.56 -4.44 11.02
N LEU A 132 19.56 -5.59 11.70
CA LEU A 132 18.67 -6.70 11.36
C LEU A 132 17.20 -6.28 11.40
N MET A 133 16.78 -5.54 12.44
CA MET A 133 15.40 -5.05 12.53
C MET A 133 15.06 -4.10 11.37
N ALA A 134 15.95 -3.20 10.99
CA ALA A 134 15.76 -2.34 9.82
C ALA A 134 15.59 -3.15 8.52
N ILE A 135 16.40 -4.19 8.31
CA ILE A 135 16.31 -5.08 7.13
C ILE A 135 14.99 -5.85 7.13
N VAL A 136 14.62 -6.45 8.26
CA VAL A 136 13.37 -7.21 8.38
C VAL A 136 12.16 -6.32 8.13
N ALA A 137 12.16 -5.09 8.65
CA ALA A 137 11.11 -4.11 8.38
C ALA A 137 11.00 -3.80 6.89
N ALA A 138 12.12 -3.46 6.22
CA ALA A 138 12.14 -3.17 4.80
C ALA A 138 11.63 -4.34 3.95
N LEU A 139 12.06 -5.57 4.26
CA LEU A 139 11.61 -6.77 3.54
C LEU A 139 10.11 -7.04 3.71
N LEU A 140 9.54 -6.81 4.90
CA LEU A 140 8.12 -6.99 5.16
C LEU A 140 7.25 -5.90 4.50
N LEU A 141 7.74 -4.66 4.47
CA LEU A 141 7.08 -3.55 3.76
C LEU A 141 7.05 -3.83 2.25
N ALA A 142 8.22 -4.03 1.65
CA ALA A 142 8.37 -4.34 0.23
C ALA A 142 7.65 -5.64 -0.16
N GLY A 143 7.74 -6.68 0.67
CA GLY A 143 7.04 -7.96 0.46
C GLY A 143 5.52 -7.81 0.45
N GLY A 144 4.99 -6.93 1.31
CA GLY A 144 3.57 -6.55 1.28
C GLY A 144 3.19 -5.91 -0.05
N VAL A 145 3.97 -4.91 -0.51
CA VAL A 145 3.71 -4.21 -1.78
C VAL A 145 3.83 -5.17 -2.96
N LEU A 146 4.82 -6.06 -2.95
CA LEU A 146 5.02 -7.09 -3.98
C LEU A 146 3.81 -8.02 -4.08
N ARG A 147 3.24 -8.46 -2.95
CA ARG A 147 2.00 -9.25 -2.96
C ARG A 147 0.86 -8.50 -3.63
N HIS A 148 0.77 -7.18 -3.45
CA HIS A 148 -0.23 -6.36 -4.11
C HIS A 148 0.03 -6.22 -5.62
N TYR A 149 1.29 -6.05 -6.04
CA TYR A 149 1.67 -6.12 -7.47
C TYR A 149 1.20 -7.40 -8.14
N LEU A 150 1.50 -8.56 -7.53
CA LEU A 150 1.10 -9.86 -8.06
C LEU A 150 -0.43 -9.96 -8.20
N GLN A 151 -1.18 -9.38 -7.25
CA GLN A 151 -2.63 -9.33 -7.30
C GLN A 151 -3.15 -8.46 -8.45
N MET A 152 -2.54 -7.30 -8.71
CA MET A 152 -2.87 -6.46 -9.87
C MET A 152 -2.58 -7.17 -11.19
N LEU A 153 -1.41 -7.81 -11.31
CA LEU A 153 -1.02 -8.55 -12.50
C LEU A 153 -1.95 -9.75 -12.77
N LYS A 154 -2.32 -10.48 -11.71
CA LYS A 154 -3.24 -11.63 -11.80
C LYS A 154 -4.66 -11.22 -12.18
N THR A 155 -5.17 -10.15 -11.58
CA THR A 155 -6.54 -9.67 -11.83
C THR A 155 -6.66 -8.77 -13.06
N ARG A 156 -5.53 -8.37 -13.66
CA ARG A 156 -5.47 -7.39 -14.76
C ARG A 156 -6.23 -6.10 -14.45
N SER A 157 -6.22 -5.69 -13.18
CA SER A 157 -6.98 -4.55 -12.66
C SER A 157 -6.13 -3.72 -11.70
N ASP A 158 -6.62 -2.55 -11.32
CA ASP A 158 -5.98 -1.69 -10.31
C ASP A 158 -6.10 -2.22 -8.87
N ALA A 159 -6.66 -3.43 -8.70
CA ALA A 159 -6.80 -4.16 -7.44
C ALA A 159 -7.41 -3.32 -6.30
N GLY A 160 -8.27 -2.34 -6.63
CA GLY A 160 -8.92 -1.50 -5.63
C GLY A 160 -7.99 -0.54 -4.89
N LEU A 161 -6.73 -0.37 -5.33
CA LEU A 161 -5.75 0.53 -4.72
C LEU A 161 -6.22 1.99 -4.77
N SER A 162 -6.05 2.74 -3.68
CA SER A 162 -6.27 4.18 -3.67
C SER A 162 -5.01 4.89 -4.18
N LEU A 163 -5.10 5.55 -5.33
CA LEU A 163 -3.97 6.36 -5.85
C LEU A 163 -3.59 7.48 -4.89
N LYS A 164 -4.57 8.04 -4.14
CA LYS A 164 -4.28 9.05 -3.12
C LYS A 164 -3.41 8.49 -1.99
N PHE A 165 -3.64 7.24 -1.57
CA PHE A 165 -2.78 6.54 -0.61
C PHE A 165 -1.38 6.36 -1.20
N ALA A 166 -1.28 5.78 -2.40
CA ALA A 166 0.00 5.50 -3.04
C ALA A 166 0.85 6.77 -3.25
N THR A 167 0.23 7.87 -3.67
CA THR A 167 0.92 9.16 -3.84
C THR A 167 1.35 9.76 -2.51
N LEU A 168 0.54 9.64 -1.45
CA LEU A 168 0.92 10.16 -0.14
C LEU A 168 2.12 9.41 0.43
N ASP A 169 2.16 8.08 0.24
CA ASP A 169 3.27 7.24 0.66
C ASP A 169 4.57 7.57 -0.10
N LEU A 170 4.47 7.63 -1.44
CA LEU A 170 5.57 8.07 -2.30
C LEU A 170 6.09 9.48 -1.92
N SER A 171 5.20 10.39 -1.51
CA SER A 171 5.61 11.72 -1.05
C SER A 171 6.41 11.65 0.26
N GLY A 172 6.07 10.70 1.13
CA GLY A 172 6.85 10.38 2.32
C GLY A 172 8.26 9.90 1.99
N ASP A 173 8.41 9.01 1.00
CA ASP A 173 9.71 8.54 0.51
C ASP A 173 10.57 9.69 -0.04
N VAL A 174 9.97 10.57 -0.86
CA VAL A 174 10.67 11.75 -1.41
C VAL A 174 11.14 12.67 -0.30
N ALA A 175 10.26 13.00 0.67
CA ALA A 175 10.62 13.86 1.80
C ALA A 175 11.76 13.22 2.63
N SER A 176 11.68 11.93 2.93
CA SER A 176 12.70 11.23 3.69
C SER A 176 14.04 11.11 2.94
N LEU A 177 14.02 10.92 1.62
CA LEU A 177 15.22 10.93 0.80
C LEU A 177 15.89 12.32 0.77
N LEU A 178 15.09 13.39 0.64
CA LEU A 178 15.58 14.76 0.76
C LEU A 178 16.23 15.00 2.12
N SER A 179 15.62 14.51 3.21
CA SER A 179 16.22 14.58 4.55
C SER A 179 17.61 13.97 4.59
N VAL A 180 17.82 12.79 4.00
CA VAL A 180 19.14 12.13 3.96
C VAL A 180 20.16 12.95 3.14
N ILE A 181 19.73 13.60 2.06
CA ILE A 181 20.60 14.46 1.21
C ILE A 181 21.07 15.70 1.97
N PHE A 182 20.24 16.28 2.85
CA PHE A 182 20.57 17.47 3.63
C PHE A 182 21.34 17.16 4.93
N GLN A 183 21.53 15.89 5.28
CA GLN A 183 22.35 15.49 6.43
C GLN A 183 23.84 15.72 6.17
N LYS A 184 24.55 16.16 7.22
CA LYS A 184 26.01 16.38 7.20
C LYS A 184 26.82 15.12 6.85
N THR A 185 26.31 13.95 7.23
CA THR A 185 26.87 12.65 6.87
C THR A 185 25.84 11.88 6.08
N LEU A 186 26.12 11.67 4.80
CA LEU A 186 25.24 10.94 3.92
C LEU A 186 25.23 9.46 4.31
N LYS A 187 24.11 9.00 4.88
CA LYS A 187 23.92 7.61 5.28
C LYS A 187 23.45 6.80 4.09
N ILE A 188 24.37 6.04 3.48
CA ILE A 188 24.10 5.20 2.30
C ILE A 188 22.88 4.30 2.52
N TYR A 189 22.72 3.73 3.72
CA TYR A 189 21.57 2.90 4.07
C TYR A 189 20.23 3.62 3.91
N GLY A 190 20.15 4.90 4.30
CA GLY A 190 18.93 5.70 4.16
C GLY A 190 18.59 5.98 2.69
N ILE A 191 19.60 6.24 1.86
CA ILE A 191 19.41 6.40 0.41
C ILE A 191 18.92 5.10 -0.22
N VAL A 192 19.54 3.97 0.14
CA VAL A 192 19.15 2.66 -0.41
C VAL A 192 17.72 2.31 0.00
N ILE A 193 17.37 2.45 1.27
CA ILE A 193 16.03 2.12 1.78
C ILE A 193 14.98 3.02 1.12
N TYR A 194 15.07 4.35 1.30
CA TYR A 194 14.06 5.27 0.77
C TYR A 194 14.03 5.31 -0.77
N GLY A 195 15.19 5.17 -1.42
CA GLY A 195 15.28 5.07 -2.87
C GLY A 195 14.65 3.81 -3.44
N SER A 196 14.83 2.66 -2.78
CA SER A 196 14.20 1.41 -3.19
C SER A 196 12.67 1.43 -3.02
N GLU A 197 12.17 1.96 -1.90
CA GLU A 197 10.74 2.15 -1.65
C GLU A 197 10.13 3.09 -2.70
N LEU A 198 10.78 4.23 -2.95
CA LEU A 198 10.35 5.18 -3.98
C LEU A 198 10.21 4.51 -5.35
N ALA A 199 11.20 3.70 -5.75
CA ALA A 199 11.16 2.98 -7.03
C ALA A 199 10.00 1.98 -7.10
N ILE A 200 9.76 1.23 -6.02
CA ILE A 200 8.65 0.27 -5.90
C ILE A 200 7.31 1.01 -6.06
N TRP A 201 7.14 2.16 -5.39
CA TRP A 201 5.92 2.96 -5.43
C TRP A 201 5.67 3.63 -6.78
N VAL A 202 6.71 4.18 -7.41
CA VAL A 202 6.61 4.73 -8.78
C VAL A 202 6.08 3.66 -9.74
N GLY A 203 6.66 2.46 -9.69
CA GLY A 203 6.20 1.36 -10.54
C GLY A 203 4.75 0.96 -10.24
N LEU A 204 4.33 0.96 -8.97
CA LEU A 204 3.01 0.49 -8.56
C LEU A 204 1.94 1.47 -9.05
N ILE A 205 2.21 2.77 -8.87
CA ILE A 205 1.36 3.85 -9.38
C ILE A 205 1.28 3.78 -10.91
N GLY A 206 2.41 3.59 -11.59
CA GLY A 206 2.45 3.44 -13.05
C GLY A 206 1.58 2.28 -13.53
N LEU A 207 1.69 1.12 -12.89
CA LEU A 207 0.87 -0.06 -13.21
C LEU A 207 -0.61 0.16 -12.91
N ALA A 208 -0.94 0.81 -11.79
CA ALA A 208 -2.31 1.14 -11.43
C ALA A 208 -2.97 2.09 -12.42
N ILE A 209 -2.22 3.12 -12.88
CA ILE A 209 -2.69 4.04 -13.92
C ILE A 209 -2.88 3.31 -15.25
N HIS A 210 -1.96 2.42 -15.62
CA HIS A 210 -2.07 1.61 -16.84
C HIS A 210 -3.37 0.79 -16.86
N TYR A 211 -3.64 0.00 -15.81
CA TYR A 211 -4.86 -0.82 -15.77
C TYR A 211 -6.15 0.01 -15.71
N ARG A 212 -6.14 1.18 -15.05
CA ARG A 212 -7.30 2.09 -15.08
C ARG A 212 -7.58 2.63 -16.48
N ARG A 213 -6.53 2.98 -17.23
CA ARG A 213 -6.69 3.48 -18.62
C ARG A 213 -7.21 2.39 -19.54
N VAL A 214 -6.68 1.17 -19.44
CA VAL A 214 -7.15 0.03 -20.24
C VAL A 214 -8.62 -0.26 -19.94
N SER A 215 -9.00 -0.36 -18.66
CA SER A 215 -10.40 -0.60 -18.27
C SER A 215 -11.35 0.50 -18.75
N ASN A 216 -10.95 1.77 -18.71
CA ASN A 216 -11.75 2.88 -19.23
C ASN A 216 -11.82 2.88 -20.77
N GLY A 217 -10.76 2.44 -21.46
CA GLY A 217 -10.70 2.34 -22.92
C GLY A 217 -11.62 1.24 -23.48
N ASP A 218 -11.79 0.13 -22.76
CA ASP A 218 -12.75 -0.92 -23.12
C ASP A 218 -14.19 -0.49 -22.87
N PHE A 219 -14.47 0.29 -21.82
CA PHE A 219 -15.78 0.88 -21.56
C PHE A 219 -16.22 1.87 -22.64
N ASN A 220 -15.29 2.67 -23.19
CA ASN A 220 -15.58 3.63 -24.27
C ASN A 220 -15.78 2.98 -25.65
N LYS A 221 -15.59 1.66 -25.79
CA LYS A 221 -15.78 0.92 -27.05
C LYS A 221 -17.14 0.18 -27.16
N GLY A 222 -17.96 0.15 -26.12
CA GLY A 222 -19.37 -0.26 -26.21
C GLY A 222 -20.28 0.97 -26.16
N PRO A 223 -21.39 1.09 -26.91
CA PRO A 223 -22.15 0.14 -27.74
C PRO A 223 -22.16 0.50 -29.25
N GLU A 224 -21.09 1.10 -29.77
CA GLU A 224 -21.07 1.53 -31.18
C GLU A 224 -20.86 0.34 -32.15
N VAL A 225 -20.15 -0.70 -31.72
CA VAL A 225 -19.87 -1.89 -32.54
C VAL A 225 -21.11 -2.78 -32.69
N ASP A 226 -21.95 -2.91 -31.66
CA ASP A 226 -23.17 -3.72 -31.72
C ASP A 226 -24.25 -3.06 -32.60
N ALA A 227 -24.32 -1.73 -32.63
CA ALA A 227 -25.24 -0.99 -33.49
C ALA A 227 -24.89 -1.13 -34.99
N VAL A 228 -23.60 -1.20 -35.34
CA VAL A 228 -23.14 -1.39 -36.74
C VAL A 228 -23.39 -2.82 -37.23
N VAL A 229 -23.33 -3.82 -36.33
CA VAL A 229 -23.66 -5.21 -36.66
C VAL A 229 -25.17 -5.42 -36.77
N LEU A 230 -25.97 -4.80 -35.89
CA LEU A 230 -27.44 -4.85 -35.96
C LEU A 230 -28.01 -4.11 -37.18
N GLY A 231 -27.46 -2.94 -37.53
CA GLY A 231 -27.90 -2.17 -38.71
C GLY A 231 -27.61 -2.84 -40.06
N ARG A 232 -26.65 -3.77 -40.12
CA ARG A 232 -26.36 -4.58 -41.32
C ARG A 232 -27.25 -5.83 -41.47
N GLY A 233 -27.93 -6.26 -40.39
CA GLY A 233 -28.83 -7.41 -40.41
C GLY A 233 -30.20 -7.08 -41.01
N GLU A 234 -30.70 -5.85 -40.80
CA GLU A 234 -32.03 -5.44 -41.25
C GLU A 234 -32.09 -5.09 -42.74
N THR A 235 -30.98 -4.72 -43.38
CA THR A 235 -30.96 -4.32 -44.80
C THR A 235 -31.00 -5.49 -45.79
N ARG A 236 -30.98 -6.76 -45.33
CA ARG A 236 -30.96 -7.95 -46.20
C ARG A 236 -32.25 -8.77 -46.23
N ALA A 237 -33.29 -8.40 -45.47
CA ALA A 237 -34.53 -9.17 -45.36
C ALA A 237 -35.76 -8.41 -45.91
N GLY A 238 -35.65 -7.83 -47.10
CA GLY A 238 -36.76 -7.14 -47.74
C GLY A 238 -36.64 -7.14 -49.26
N GLY A 239 -37.06 -8.23 -49.91
CA GLY A 239 -37.17 -8.22 -51.36
C GLY A 239 -37.47 -9.57 -52.00
N ARG A 240 -38.73 -9.72 -52.42
CA ARG A 240 -39.32 -10.66 -53.41
C ARG A 240 -39.99 -11.92 -52.86
N ASN A 241 -41.31 -11.82 -52.69
CA ASN A 241 -42.28 -12.86 -52.96
C ASN A 241 -43.56 -12.17 -53.48
N GLU A 242 -43.62 -11.86 -54.78
CA GLU A 242 -44.87 -11.67 -55.50
C GLU A 242 -44.71 -12.23 -56.93
N GLU A 243 -45.82 -12.76 -57.44
CA GLU A 243 -46.05 -13.42 -58.74
C GLU A 243 -45.60 -14.89 -58.86
N ASN A 244 -46.54 -15.84 -58.79
CA ASN A 244 -47.47 -16.05 -59.90
C ASN A 244 -48.64 -16.98 -59.50
N GLN A 245 -49.83 -16.60 -59.92
CA GLN A 245 -51.09 -17.30 -59.72
C GLN A 245 -51.61 -17.74 -61.11
N ILE A 246 -52.39 -18.83 -61.12
CA ILE A 246 -53.42 -19.24 -62.09
C ILE A 246 -53.02 -20.14 -63.29
N VAL A 247 -53.83 -21.21 -63.39
CA VAL A 247 -54.13 -22.22 -64.43
C VAL A 247 -53.24 -23.46 -64.48
#